data_AF-A0A9E1P0C2-F1
#
_entry.id   AF-A0A9E1P0C2-F1
#
_cell.length_a   1.000
_cell.length_b   1.000
_cell.length_c   1.000
_cell.angle_alpha   90.00
_cell.angle_beta   90.00
_cell.angle_gamma   90.00
#
_symmetry.space_group_name_H-M   'P 1'
#
loop_
_entity.id
_entity.type
_entity.pdbx_description
1 polymer ?
#
loop_
_entity_poly.entity_id
_entity_poly.type
_entity_poly.pdbx_seq_one_letter_code
_entity_poly.pdbx_strand_id
1 'polypeptide(L)'
;PHCTDASWTYPRPAECRVFGRCAWTSCHDDLGFLEQVLDEVQARYAVDVNRTYLLGVSNGGMMALTLGCRKSARFAAVAAIIAQLAPGYDCGPETNLPLMHLAGAKDDTVRIDGKPGADGFIYTTDDVTISTWANSLKCLEGPVKWGTKISRDMDLNCVAYKRCNVEDQEVVSCIEPQGGHWWPGQGFPDSVATCVTELQAASMPNSKPCKPLSGEPQEQGMSLVWAFFKQFSIVPES
;
A
#
# COMPACT_ATOMS: atom_id res chain seq x y z
N PRO A 1 -6.99 -3.30 16.53
CA PRO A 1 -5.61 -2.77 16.50
C PRO A 1 -4.85 -3.10 17.80
N HIS A 2 -3.57 -3.45 17.67
CA HIS A 2 -2.68 -3.78 18.78
C HIS A 2 -1.64 -2.68 18.94
N CYS A 3 -1.36 -2.25 20.17
CA CYS A 3 -0.40 -1.19 20.45
C CYS A 3 0.20 -1.34 21.86
N THR A 4 1.34 -0.70 22.06
CA THR A 4 2.02 -0.61 23.36
C THR A 4 1.47 0.54 24.19
N ASP A 5 1.91 0.63 25.45
CA ASP A 5 1.50 1.74 26.30
C ASP A 5 2.03 3.11 25.83
N ALA A 6 3.12 3.12 25.06
CA ALA A 6 3.75 4.33 24.56
C ALA A 6 3.24 4.74 23.15
N SER A 7 2.18 4.10 22.65
CA SER A 7 1.66 4.39 21.31
C SER A 7 1.25 5.84 21.15
N TRP A 8 1.45 6.37 19.95
CA TRP A 8 1.00 7.71 19.60
C TRP A 8 -0.52 7.82 19.74
N THR A 9 -0.97 8.99 20.18
CA THR A 9 -2.40 9.28 20.31
C THR A 9 -2.88 9.97 19.05
N TYR A 10 -3.84 9.37 18.37
CA TYR A 10 -4.46 9.95 17.19
C TYR A 10 -5.68 10.81 17.56
N PRO A 11 -5.97 11.86 16.78
CA PRO A 11 -7.18 12.66 16.97
C PRO A 11 -8.42 11.78 16.91
N ARG A 12 -9.34 12.01 17.84
CA ARG A 12 -10.63 11.33 17.90
C ARG A 12 -11.72 12.29 17.43
N PRO A 13 -12.37 12.05 16.26
CA PRO A 13 -13.56 12.80 15.89
C PRO A 13 -14.64 12.66 16.97
N ALA A 14 -15.34 13.75 17.28
CA ALA A 14 -16.27 13.82 18.42
C ALA A 14 -17.42 12.80 18.30
N GLU A 15 -17.81 12.53 17.05
CA GLU A 15 -18.83 11.57 16.64
C GLU A 15 -18.41 10.10 16.85
N CYS A 16 -17.12 9.80 16.94
CA CYS A 16 -16.61 8.45 17.15
C CYS A 16 -16.71 8.05 18.63
N ARG A 17 -17.87 7.52 19.01
CA ARG A 17 -18.21 7.21 20.40
C ARG A 17 -17.46 6.00 20.97
N VAL A 18 -17.18 4.99 20.14
CA VAL A 18 -16.40 3.80 20.51
C VAL A 18 -14.96 3.99 20.02
N PHE A 19 -14.03 4.16 20.95
CA PHE A 19 -12.63 4.41 20.64
C PHE A 19 -11.75 3.76 21.69
N GLY A 20 -10.96 2.77 21.28
CA GLY A 20 -9.96 2.15 22.14
C GLY A 20 -8.68 2.98 22.14
N ARG A 21 -7.78 2.73 23.11
CA ARG A 21 -6.46 3.37 23.16
C ARG A 21 -5.67 3.21 21.87
N CYS A 22 -5.72 2.02 21.28
CA CYS A 22 -5.02 1.69 20.03
C CYS A 22 -5.81 2.09 18.77
N ALA A 23 -6.89 2.87 18.90
CA ALA A 23 -7.62 3.34 17.73
C ALA A 23 -6.86 4.50 17.07
N TRP A 24 -6.69 4.38 15.76
CA TRP A 24 -5.85 5.25 14.94
C TRP A 24 -6.49 5.53 13.57
N THR A 25 -7.69 5.01 13.36
CA THR A 25 -8.56 5.27 12.22
C THR A 25 -9.83 5.97 12.71
N SER A 26 -10.55 6.64 11.81
CA SER A 26 -11.85 7.20 12.12
C SER A 26 -12.92 6.09 12.25
N CYS A 27 -14.13 6.46 12.68
CA CYS A 27 -15.32 5.60 12.67
C CYS A 27 -16.18 5.81 11.41
N HIS A 28 -15.73 6.64 10.47
CA HIS A 28 -16.44 6.92 9.23
C HIS A 28 -16.27 5.78 8.23
N ASP A 29 -17.18 5.73 7.27
CA ASP A 29 -17.12 4.77 6.16
C ASP A 29 -16.16 5.25 5.08
N ASP A 30 -14.85 5.13 5.36
CA ASP A 30 -13.80 5.49 4.41
C ASP A 30 -13.83 4.60 3.15
N LEU A 31 -14.32 3.36 3.25
CA LEU A 31 -14.46 2.46 2.10
C LEU A 31 -15.57 2.94 1.16
N GLY A 32 -16.76 3.24 1.71
CA GLY A 32 -17.88 3.78 0.94
C GLY A 32 -17.57 5.16 0.35
N PHE A 33 -16.77 5.98 1.03
CA PHE A 33 -16.27 7.23 0.47
C PHE A 33 -15.37 7.00 -0.76
N LEU A 34 -14.39 6.09 -0.66
CA LEU A 34 -13.48 5.80 -1.77
C LEU A 34 -14.21 5.18 -2.97
N GLU A 35 -15.21 4.32 -2.74
CA GLU A 35 -16.09 3.81 -3.80
C GLU A 35 -16.83 4.94 -4.53
N GLN A 36 -17.38 5.91 -3.79
CA GLN A 36 -18.04 7.06 -4.39
C GLN A 36 -17.08 7.93 -5.20
N VAL A 37 -15.83 8.10 -4.73
CA VAL A 37 -14.80 8.82 -5.51
C VAL A 37 -14.49 8.09 -6.82
N LEU A 38 -14.37 6.76 -6.78
CA LEU A 38 -14.18 5.94 -7.99
C LEU A 38 -15.34 6.10 -8.96
N ASP A 39 -16.58 5.99 -8.47
CA ASP A 39 -17.79 6.15 -9.28
C ASP A 39 -17.86 7.55 -9.93
N GLU A 40 -17.58 8.61 -9.16
CA GLU A 40 -17.62 9.98 -9.66
C GLU A 40 -16.55 10.25 -10.72
N VAL A 41 -15.33 9.72 -10.53
CA VAL A 41 -14.25 9.85 -11.52
C VAL A 41 -14.62 9.12 -12.81
N GLN A 42 -15.17 7.91 -12.72
CA GLN A 42 -15.60 7.13 -13.88
C GLN A 42 -16.76 7.78 -14.62
N ALA A 43 -17.66 8.47 -13.91
CA ALA A 43 -18.78 9.19 -14.52
C ALA A 43 -18.35 10.48 -15.23
N ARG A 44 -17.33 11.18 -14.70
CA ARG A 44 -16.91 12.51 -15.20
C ARG A 44 -15.80 12.48 -16.24
N TYR A 45 -14.93 11.47 -16.20
CA TYR A 45 -13.72 11.43 -17.01
C TYR A 45 -13.67 10.17 -17.87
N ALA A 46 -13.05 10.28 -19.04
CA ALA A 46 -12.77 9.12 -19.89
C ALA A 46 -11.61 8.32 -19.28
N VAL A 47 -11.94 7.32 -18.46
CA VAL A 47 -10.99 6.40 -17.83
C VAL A 47 -11.21 4.97 -18.32
N ASP A 48 -10.14 4.20 -18.44
CA ASP A 48 -10.24 2.76 -18.71
C ASP A 48 -10.56 2.04 -17.40
N VAL A 49 -11.84 1.70 -17.21
CA VAL A 49 -12.32 1.02 -16.00
C VAL A 49 -11.67 -0.35 -15.80
N ASN A 50 -11.23 -1.01 -16.88
CA ASN A 50 -10.57 -2.31 -16.80
C ASN A 50 -9.11 -2.19 -16.32
N ARG A 51 -8.52 -0.99 -16.38
CA ARG A 51 -7.17 -0.67 -15.89
C ARG A 51 -7.21 0.28 -14.70
N THR A 52 -8.13 0.02 -13.77
CA THR A 52 -8.18 0.72 -12.48
C THR A 52 -7.21 0.06 -11.52
N TYR A 53 -6.22 0.80 -11.00
CA TYR A 53 -5.24 0.28 -10.04
C TYR A 53 -5.34 1.02 -8.71
N LEU A 54 -4.96 0.34 -7.62
CA LEU A 54 -4.97 0.89 -6.28
C LEU A 54 -3.55 0.92 -5.73
N LEU A 55 -3.09 2.08 -5.28
CA LEU A 55 -1.78 2.24 -4.66
C LEU A 55 -1.92 3.05 -3.38
N GLY A 56 -1.18 2.66 -2.35
CA GLY A 56 -1.09 3.43 -1.14
C GLY A 56 0.23 3.24 -0.41
N VAL A 57 0.60 4.25 0.38
CA VAL A 57 1.84 4.30 1.17
C VAL A 57 1.48 4.38 2.66
N SER A 58 2.15 3.61 3.51
CA SER A 58 1.95 3.62 4.96
C SER A 58 0.47 3.39 5.33
N ASN A 59 -0.19 4.31 6.05
CA ASN A 59 -1.62 4.23 6.33
C ASN A 59 -2.49 4.17 5.05
N GLY A 60 -2.08 4.86 3.99
CA GLY A 60 -2.71 4.73 2.67
C GLY A 60 -2.49 3.35 2.06
N GLY A 61 -1.35 2.70 2.32
CA GLY A 61 -1.08 1.33 1.89
C GLY A 61 -1.92 0.31 2.66
N MET A 62 -2.19 0.57 3.95
CA MET A 62 -3.13 -0.22 4.74
C MET A 62 -4.56 -0.06 4.24
N MET A 63 -4.94 1.15 3.83
CA MET A 63 -6.21 1.38 3.14
C MET A 63 -6.25 0.66 1.78
N ALA A 64 -5.15 0.65 1.03
CA ALA A 64 -5.05 -0.09 -0.23
C ALA A 64 -5.23 -1.60 -0.03
N LEU A 65 -4.60 -2.19 1.00
CA LEU A 65 -4.83 -3.58 1.39
C LEU A 65 -6.28 -3.81 1.80
N THR A 66 -6.84 -2.97 2.67
CA THR A 66 -8.21 -3.11 3.18
C THR A 66 -9.26 -3.01 2.07
N LEU A 67 -9.18 -1.97 1.25
CA LEU A 67 -10.09 -1.76 0.12
C LEU A 67 -9.89 -2.84 -0.95
N GLY A 68 -8.64 -3.22 -1.24
CA GLY A 68 -8.31 -4.32 -2.13
C GLY A 68 -8.90 -5.66 -1.66
N CYS A 69 -8.92 -5.93 -0.34
CA CYS A 69 -9.59 -7.12 0.19
C CYS A 69 -11.11 -7.07 -0.03
N ARG A 70 -11.73 -5.95 0.34
CA ARG A 70 -13.20 -5.83 0.46
C ARG A 70 -13.90 -5.50 -0.84
N LYS A 71 -13.20 -4.87 -1.79
CA LYS A 71 -13.73 -4.34 -3.05
C LYS A 71 -12.87 -4.76 -4.24
N SER A 72 -12.30 -5.96 -4.15
CA SER A 72 -11.28 -6.47 -5.07
C SER A 72 -11.70 -6.43 -6.54
N ALA A 73 -12.99 -6.63 -6.83
CA ALA A 73 -13.53 -6.62 -8.20
C ALA A 73 -13.42 -5.26 -8.93
N ARG A 74 -13.13 -4.17 -8.20
CA ARG A 74 -13.01 -2.82 -8.76
C ARG A 74 -11.62 -2.53 -9.32
N PHE A 75 -10.63 -3.40 -9.08
CA PHE A 75 -9.23 -3.13 -9.38
C PHE A 75 -8.60 -4.26 -10.19
N ALA A 76 -7.67 -3.89 -11.07
CA ALA A 76 -6.85 -4.83 -11.84
C ALA A 76 -5.62 -5.30 -11.05
N ALA A 77 -5.06 -4.45 -10.18
CA ALA A 77 -3.94 -4.78 -9.30
C ALA A 77 -3.85 -3.77 -8.13
N VAL A 78 -3.18 -4.18 -7.06
CA VAL A 78 -2.92 -3.37 -5.87
C VAL A 78 -1.42 -3.25 -5.62
N ALA A 79 -0.97 -2.07 -5.18
CA ALA A 79 0.35 -1.88 -4.60
C ALA A 79 0.24 -1.32 -3.18
N ALA A 80 0.90 -1.96 -2.23
CA ALA A 80 0.98 -1.53 -0.84
C ALA A 80 2.44 -1.26 -0.48
N ILE A 81 2.74 -0.01 -0.13
CA ILE A 81 4.11 0.44 0.14
C ILE A 81 4.22 0.71 1.64
N ILE A 82 5.25 0.14 2.29
CA ILE A 82 5.58 0.30 3.71
C ILE A 82 4.35 0.14 4.62
N ALA A 83 3.56 -0.91 4.37
CA ALA A 83 2.25 -1.09 4.95
C ALA A 83 1.96 -2.56 5.29
N GLN A 84 1.45 -2.78 6.51
CA GLN A 84 0.98 -4.06 7.02
C GLN A 84 -0.24 -3.79 7.90
N LEU A 85 -1.20 -4.71 7.94
CA LEU A 85 -2.39 -4.54 8.78
C LEU A 85 -2.08 -4.89 10.24
N ALA A 86 -2.98 -4.52 11.15
CA ALA A 86 -2.86 -4.95 12.53
C ALA A 86 -3.16 -6.47 12.65
N PRO A 87 -2.53 -7.19 13.59
CA PRO A 87 -2.84 -8.60 13.82
C PRO A 87 -4.35 -8.86 13.96
N GLY A 88 -4.84 -9.87 13.24
CA GLY A 88 -6.25 -10.24 13.21
C GLY A 88 -7.11 -9.42 12.25
N TYR A 89 -6.52 -8.46 11.54
CA TYR A 89 -7.17 -7.69 10.48
C TYR A 89 -6.65 -8.03 9.08
N ASP A 90 -5.60 -8.84 8.97
CA ASP A 90 -5.11 -9.35 7.69
C ASP A 90 -6.21 -10.02 6.90
N CYS A 91 -6.20 -9.77 5.61
CA CYS A 91 -7.18 -10.27 4.67
C CYS A 91 -6.52 -10.45 3.31
N GLY A 92 -7.17 -11.21 2.44
CA GLY A 92 -6.91 -11.16 1.02
C GLY A 92 -8.19 -10.84 0.25
N PRO A 93 -8.07 -10.69 -1.07
CA PRO A 93 -9.16 -10.28 -1.95
C PRO A 93 -10.19 -11.40 -2.14
N GLU A 94 -11.45 -11.00 -2.34
CA GLU A 94 -12.55 -11.91 -2.68
C GLU A 94 -12.51 -12.36 -4.15
N THR A 95 -11.79 -11.62 -4.99
CA THR A 95 -11.53 -11.93 -6.40
C THR A 95 -10.03 -12.05 -6.66
N ASN A 96 -9.65 -12.50 -7.86
CA ASN A 96 -8.25 -12.63 -8.24
C ASN A 96 -7.63 -11.23 -8.45
N LEU A 97 -6.88 -10.73 -7.46
CA LEU A 97 -6.30 -9.39 -7.46
C LEU A 97 -4.80 -9.44 -7.13
N PRO A 98 -3.91 -9.31 -8.13
CA PRO A 98 -2.46 -9.28 -7.95
C PRO A 98 -2.01 -8.18 -7.00
N LEU A 99 -0.96 -8.46 -6.23
CA LEU A 99 -0.40 -7.54 -5.24
C LEU A 99 1.10 -7.34 -5.47
N MET A 100 1.53 -6.08 -5.49
CA MET A 100 2.92 -5.66 -5.29
C MET A 100 3.05 -5.06 -3.91
N HIS A 101 3.84 -5.70 -3.06
CA HIS A 101 4.20 -5.17 -1.76
C HIS A 101 5.66 -4.72 -1.74
N LEU A 102 5.90 -3.55 -1.19
CA LEU A 102 7.23 -2.95 -1.09
C LEU A 102 7.48 -2.50 0.34
N ALA A 103 8.55 -2.96 0.98
CA ALA A 103 8.89 -2.60 2.36
C ALA A 103 10.36 -2.23 2.52
N GLY A 104 10.66 -1.51 3.60
CA GLY A 104 12.02 -1.20 4.04
C GLY A 104 12.49 -2.13 5.15
N ALA A 105 13.67 -2.75 5.02
CA ALA A 105 14.21 -3.63 6.07
C ALA A 105 14.57 -2.87 7.37
N LYS A 106 14.79 -1.55 7.28
CA LYS A 106 15.08 -0.65 8.39
C LYS A 106 13.88 0.22 8.76
N ASP A 107 12.68 -0.09 8.25
CA ASP A 107 11.47 0.59 8.66
C ASP A 107 11.24 0.35 10.15
N ASP A 108 11.28 1.44 10.92
CA ASP A 108 11.07 1.42 12.36
C ASP A 108 9.63 1.75 12.74
N THR A 109 8.80 2.19 11.79
CA THR A 109 7.40 2.55 12.01
C THR A 109 6.50 1.35 11.70
N VAL A 110 6.47 0.90 10.45
CA VAL A 110 5.70 -0.29 10.06
C VAL A 110 6.68 -1.44 9.84
N ARG A 111 6.99 -2.12 10.95
CA ARG A 111 8.07 -3.09 11.00
C ARG A 111 7.70 -4.42 10.37
N ILE A 112 8.55 -4.93 9.49
CA ILE A 112 8.39 -6.24 8.84
C ILE A 112 8.43 -7.44 9.81
N ASP A 113 8.99 -7.24 11.01
CA ASP A 113 9.21 -8.29 12.01
C ASP A 113 8.09 -8.39 13.06
N GLY A 114 7.02 -7.61 12.92
CA GLY A 114 5.86 -7.64 13.82
C GLY A 114 6.13 -7.13 15.24
N LYS A 115 7.31 -6.56 15.50
CA LYS A 115 7.58 -5.86 16.77
C LYS A 115 6.86 -4.50 16.78
N PRO A 116 6.67 -3.89 17.96
CA PRO A 116 6.15 -2.53 18.05
C PRO A 116 6.97 -1.54 17.23
N GLY A 117 6.28 -0.72 16.44
CA GLY A 117 6.86 0.41 15.73
C GLY A 117 7.32 1.53 16.67
N ALA A 118 8.03 2.51 16.11
CA ALA A 118 8.40 3.76 16.76
C ALA A 118 7.15 4.61 17.10
N ASP A 119 6.05 4.38 16.38
CA ASP A 119 4.71 4.89 16.66
C ASP A 119 4.02 4.14 17.82
N GLY A 120 4.62 3.06 18.31
CA GLY A 120 4.14 2.18 19.36
C GLY A 120 2.99 1.26 18.95
N PHE A 121 2.60 1.22 17.67
CA PHE A 121 1.62 0.29 17.13
C PHE A 121 2.26 -1.04 16.75
N ILE A 122 1.45 -2.10 16.69
CA ILE A 122 1.89 -3.44 16.33
C ILE A 122 1.16 -3.86 15.06
N TYR A 123 1.95 -4.17 14.04
CA TYR A 123 1.52 -4.64 12.73
C TYR A 123 1.84 -6.12 12.57
N THR A 124 1.24 -6.75 11.57
CA THR A 124 1.63 -8.09 11.17
C THR A 124 2.98 -8.10 10.48
N THR A 125 3.59 -9.28 10.43
CA THR A 125 4.83 -9.43 9.67
C THR A 125 4.55 -9.31 8.19
N ASP A 126 5.60 -8.97 7.44
CA ASP A 126 5.57 -8.99 5.98
C ASP A 126 5.06 -10.34 5.47
N ASP A 127 5.68 -11.43 5.95
CA ASP A 127 5.33 -12.80 5.56
C ASP A 127 3.84 -13.12 5.76
N VAL A 128 3.23 -12.65 6.85
CA VAL A 128 1.79 -12.86 7.09
C VAL A 128 0.94 -12.09 6.09
N THR A 129 1.27 -10.82 5.81
CA THR A 129 0.55 -10.02 4.81
C THR A 129 0.59 -10.69 3.44
N ILE A 130 1.79 -11.08 2.99
CA ILE A 130 2.02 -11.67 1.66
C ILE A 130 1.40 -13.05 1.53
N SER A 131 1.61 -13.93 2.52
CA SER A 131 1.05 -15.29 2.48
C SER A 131 -0.47 -15.28 2.58
N THR A 132 -1.08 -14.37 3.34
CA THR A 132 -2.55 -14.22 3.42
C THR A 132 -3.14 -13.85 2.06
N TRP A 133 -2.50 -12.91 1.37
CA TRP A 133 -2.92 -12.51 0.01
C TRP A 133 -2.74 -13.68 -0.97
N ALA A 134 -1.56 -14.30 -1.01
CA ALA A 134 -1.25 -15.43 -1.89
C ALA A 134 -2.19 -16.64 -1.67
N ASN A 135 -2.53 -16.95 -0.42
CA ASN A 135 -3.49 -18.00 -0.08
C ASN A 135 -4.88 -17.69 -0.63
N SER A 136 -5.31 -16.42 -0.60
CA SER A 136 -6.60 -16.00 -1.14
C SER A 136 -6.65 -16.13 -2.67
N LEU A 137 -5.52 -15.89 -3.35
CA LEU A 137 -5.35 -16.17 -4.79
C LEU A 137 -5.09 -17.66 -5.09
N LYS A 138 -4.99 -18.53 -4.08
CA LYS A 138 -4.68 -19.97 -4.18
C LYS A 138 -3.39 -20.26 -4.96
N CYS A 139 -2.35 -19.46 -4.72
CA CYS A 139 -1.04 -19.67 -5.32
C CYS A 139 -0.41 -21.00 -4.86
N LEU A 140 0.08 -21.79 -5.83
CA LEU A 140 0.63 -23.13 -5.61
C LEU A 140 2.16 -23.16 -5.57
N GLU A 141 2.80 -22.03 -5.79
CA GLU A 141 4.25 -21.88 -5.79
C GLU A 141 4.64 -20.61 -5.05
N GLY A 142 5.69 -20.68 -4.24
CA GLY A 142 6.26 -19.51 -3.57
C GLY A 142 6.61 -19.76 -2.10
N PRO A 143 7.39 -18.86 -1.48
CA PRO A 143 8.04 -17.73 -2.13
C PRO A 143 9.22 -18.17 -3.01
N VAL A 144 9.27 -17.71 -4.26
CA VAL A 144 10.40 -17.91 -5.20
C VAL A 144 11.05 -16.59 -5.54
N LYS A 145 12.35 -16.59 -5.89
CA LYS A 145 13.07 -15.37 -6.25
C LYS A 145 12.38 -14.66 -7.42
N TRP A 146 12.14 -13.36 -7.27
CA TRP A 146 11.55 -12.51 -8.30
C TRP A 146 12.51 -11.36 -8.63
N GLY A 147 12.37 -10.76 -9.82
CA GLY A 147 13.09 -9.53 -10.12
C GLY A 147 12.98 -9.07 -11.57
N THR A 148 12.79 -7.77 -11.75
CA THR A 148 12.89 -7.08 -13.04
C THR A 148 14.26 -6.38 -13.16
N LYS A 149 14.53 -5.74 -14.30
CA LYS A 149 15.70 -4.85 -14.40
C LYS A 149 15.61 -3.74 -13.33
N ILE A 150 14.43 -3.15 -13.16
CA ILE A 150 14.19 -2.03 -12.23
C ILE A 150 14.46 -2.47 -10.79
N SER A 151 13.91 -3.60 -10.35
CA SER A 151 14.10 -4.05 -8.97
C SER A 151 15.56 -4.43 -8.67
N ARG A 152 16.31 -4.90 -9.67
CA ARG A 152 17.75 -5.18 -9.54
C ARG A 152 18.58 -3.91 -9.50
N ASP A 153 18.27 -2.92 -10.33
CA ASP A 153 18.96 -1.62 -10.32
C ASP A 153 18.74 -0.88 -8.98
N MET A 154 17.61 -1.14 -8.32
CA MET A 154 17.28 -0.65 -6.97
C MET A 154 17.83 -1.54 -5.83
N ASP A 155 18.56 -2.63 -6.13
CA ASP A 155 19.07 -3.59 -5.14
C ASP A 155 18.00 -4.18 -4.19
N LEU A 156 16.79 -4.43 -4.72
CA LEU A 156 15.68 -4.97 -3.95
C LEU A 156 15.78 -6.49 -3.80
N ASN A 157 15.50 -6.98 -2.60
CA ASN A 157 15.30 -8.40 -2.32
C ASN A 157 13.85 -8.76 -2.56
N CYS A 158 13.56 -9.34 -3.73
CA CYS A 158 12.18 -9.65 -4.12
C CYS A 158 11.90 -11.16 -4.18
N VAL A 159 10.70 -11.52 -3.73
CA VAL A 159 10.10 -12.85 -3.86
C VAL A 159 8.70 -12.75 -4.45
N ALA A 160 8.20 -13.84 -5.01
CA ALA A 160 6.83 -13.93 -5.50
C ALA A 160 6.18 -15.27 -5.16
N TYR A 161 4.86 -15.23 -4.98
CA TYR A 161 3.98 -16.39 -5.08
C TYR A 161 3.33 -16.40 -6.47
N LYS A 162 3.36 -17.58 -7.11
CA LYS A 162 2.99 -17.80 -8.52
C LYS A 162 2.08 -19.02 -8.65
N ARG A 163 1.67 -19.30 -9.91
CA ARG A 163 0.73 -20.39 -10.25
C ARG A 163 -0.52 -20.32 -9.38
N CYS A 164 -1.12 -19.14 -9.38
CA CYS A 164 -2.35 -18.84 -8.68
C CYS A 164 -3.57 -19.34 -9.46
N ASN A 165 -4.76 -19.18 -8.88
CA ASN A 165 -6.01 -19.69 -9.44
C ASN A 165 -6.32 -19.16 -10.85
N VAL A 166 -5.82 -17.96 -11.17
CA VAL A 166 -5.84 -17.38 -12.51
C VAL A 166 -4.42 -17.28 -13.03
N GLU A 167 -4.26 -17.63 -14.31
CA GLU A 167 -2.99 -17.58 -15.02
C GLU A 167 -2.39 -16.16 -14.96
N ASP A 168 -1.06 -16.10 -14.94
CA ASP A 168 -0.27 -14.87 -14.88
C ASP A 168 -0.49 -13.95 -13.67
N GLN A 169 -1.35 -14.32 -12.71
CA GLN A 169 -1.42 -13.61 -11.44
C GLN A 169 -0.28 -14.00 -10.50
N GLU A 170 0.22 -12.99 -9.78
CA GLU A 170 1.27 -13.15 -8.79
C GLU A 170 1.07 -12.21 -7.59
N VAL A 171 1.65 -12.62 -6.47
CA VAL A 171 1.82 -11.78 -5.28
C VAL A 171 3.31 -11.57 -5.08
N VAL A 172 3.78 -10.36 -5.28
CA VAL A 172 5.19 -9.98 -5.20
C VAL A 172 5.43 -9.22 -3.90
N SER A 173 6.50 -9.57 -3.19
CA SER A 173 7.06 -8.78 -2.08
C SER A 173 8.50 -8.41 -2.39
N CYS A 174 8.84 -7.14 -2.21
CA CYS A 174 10.16 -6.59 -2.45
C CYS A 174 10.61 -5.79 -1.23
N ILE A 175 11.73 -6.19 -0.63
CA ILE A 175 12.31 -5.53 0.54
C ILE A 175 13.56 -4.75 0.11
N GLU A 176 13.57 -3.44 0.39
CA GLU A 176 14.74 -2.59 0.25
C GLU A 176 15.66 -2.77 1.47
N PRO A 177 16.89 -3.30 1.31
CA PRO A 177 17.75 -3.65 2.45
C PRO A 177 18.14 -2.47 3.35
N GLN A 178 18.22 -1.28 2.77
CA GLN A 178 18.53 -0.04 3.49
C GLN A 178 17.32 0.88 3.66
N GLY A 179 16.15 0.48 3.16
CA GLY A 179 14.93 1.27 3.17
C GLY A 179 14.34 1.37 4.56
N GLY A 180 13.79 2.54 4.88
CA GLY A 180 13.04 2.82 6.10
C GLY A 180 11.59 3.17 5.77
N HIS A 181 10.94 3.98 6.61
CA HIS A 181 9.54 4.37 6.43
C HIS A 181 9.36 5.49 5.41
N TRP A 182 9.73 5.23 4.16
CA TRP A 182 9.63 6.16 3.04
C TRP A 182 9.40 5.42 1.72
N TRP A 183 9.12 6.17 0.65
CA TRP A 183 8.95 5.61 -0.68
C TRP A 183 10.24 4.89 -1.13
N PRO A 184 10.18 3.63 -1.63
CA PRO A 184 11.36 2.89 -2.04
C PRO A 184 12.23 3.64 -3.04
N GLY A 185 13.54 3.67 -2.78
CA GLY A 185 14.50 4.45 -3.56
C GLY A 185 14.59 5.94 -3.21
N GLN A 186 13.72 6.48 -2.34
CA GLN A 186 13.89 7.81 -1.74
C GLN A 186 14.60 7.73 -0.39
N GLY A 187 15.14 8.85 0.10
CA GLY A 187 15.59 8.98 1.48
C GLY A 187 14.65 9.87 2.31
N PHE A 188 14.77 9.83 3.63
CA PHE A 188 13.99 10.69 4.53
C PHE A 188 13.99 12.20 4.18
N PRO A 189 15.13 12.85 3.83
CA PRO A 189 15.10 14.28 3.51
C PRO A 189 14.37 14.61 2.20
N ASP A 190 14.14 13.62 1.33
CA ASP A 190 13.52 13.77 0.02
C ASP A 190 12.03 13.39 0.01
N SER A 191 11.48 13.00 1.17
CA SER A 191 10.06 12.66 1.31
C SER A 191 9.16 13.89 1.14
N VAL A 192 8.42 13.92 0.03
CA VAL A 192 7.44 14.96 -0.29
C VAL A 192 6.08 14.76 0.39
N ALA A 193 5.91 13.69 1.19
CA ALA A 193 4.65 13.37 1.85
C ALA A 193 4.25 14.37 2.97
N THR A 194 5.10 15.35 3.27
CA THR A 194 4.91 16.30 4.38
C THR A 194 4.57 17.72 3.93
N CYS A 195 4.31 17.92 2.63
CA CYS A 195 4.06 19.22 2.04
C CYS A 195 2.86 19.20 1.09
N VAL A 196 2.40 20.39 0.68
CA VAL A 196 1.25 20.57 -0.22
C VAL A 196 1.61 21.42 -1.44
N THR A 197 0.97 21.12 -2.57
CA THR A 197 1.00 21.97 -3.76
C THR A 197 0.10 23.20 -3.57
N GLU A 198 0.24 24.19 -4.46
CA GLU A 198 -0.63 25.39 -4.45
C GLU A 198 -2.12 25.03 -4.58
N LEU A 199 -2.46 24.07 -5.45
CA LEU A 199 -3.83 23.57 -5.61
C LEU A 199 -4.38 22.90 -4.34
N GLN A 200 -3.53 22.29 -3.55
CA GLN A 200 -3.90 21.61 -2.30
C GLN A 200 -3.95 22.54 -1.09
N ALA A 201 -3.31 23.72 -1.17
CA ALA A 201 -3.17 24.63 -0.03
C ALA A 201 -4.51 25.08 0.54
N ALA A 202 -5.53 25.25 -0.31
CA ALA A 202 -6.87 25.62 0.14
C ALA A 202 -7.55 24.53 1.01
N SER A 203 -7.30 23.25 0.68
CA SER A 203 -7.87 22.11 1.40
C SER A 203 -7.05 21.71 2.63
N MET A 204 -5.77 22.10 2.67
CA MET A 204 -4.82 21.76 3.74
C MET A 204 -4.06 23.01 4.21
N PRO A 205 -4.75 24.01 4.82
CA PRO A 205 -4.18 25.33 5.09
C PRO A 205 -3.06 25.32 6.14
N ASN A 206 -2.94 24.26 6.93
CA ASN A 206 -1.91 24.12 7.97
C ASN A 206 -0.64 23.42 7.47
N SER A 207 -0.64 22.92 6.23
CA SER A 207 0.49 22.20 5.64
C SER A 207 1.46 23.14 4.94
N LYS A 208 2.76 22.83 5.00
CA LYS A 208 3.80 23.67 4.35
C LYS A 208 3.79 23.44 2.84
N PRO A 209 4.04 24.48 2.01
CA PRO A 209 4.24 24.30 0.59
C PRO A 209 5.43 23.39 0.28
N CYS A 210 5.32 22.58 -0.76
CA CYS A 210 6.43 21.75 -1.21
C CYS A 210 7.59 22.61 -1.70
N LYS A 211 8.81 22.21 -1.31
CA LYS A 211 10.01 22.76 -1.95
C LYS A 211 10.06 22.26 -3.39
N PRO A 212 10.52 23.08 -4.35
CA PRO A 212 10.81 22.60 -5.68
C PRO A 212 11.76 21.41 -5.59
N LEU A 213 11.42 20.31 -6.28
CA LEU A 213 12.34 19.18 -6.41
C LEU A 213 13.61 19.68 -7.10
N SER A 214 14.77 19.44 -6.49
CA SER A 214 16.07 19.73 -7.09
C SER A 214 16.70 18.43 -7.58
N GLY A 215 17.13 18.39 -8.84
CA GLY A 215 17.74 17.20 -9.46
C GLY A 215 16.79 16.43 -10.37
N GLU A 216 17.27 15.31 -10.93
CA GLU A 216 16.41 14.41 -11.71
C GLU A 216 15.44 13.65 -10.79
N PRO A 217 14.15 13.55 -11.15
CA PRO A 217 13.20 12.75 -10.39
C PRO A 217 13.66 11.29 -10.26
N GLN A 218 13.77 10.79 -9.03
CA GLN A 218 13.95 9.35 -8.80
C GLN A 218 12.61 8.64 -8.96
N GLU A 219 12.28 8.30 -10.20
CA GLU A 219 11.01 7.65 -10.55
C GLU A 219 11.06 6.12 -10.39
N GLN A 220 12.16 5.55 -9.90
CA GLN A 220 12.42 4.11 -9.94
C GLN A 220 11.35 3.30 -9.19
N GLY A 221 10.94 3.72 -8.00
CA GLY A 221 9.87 3.03 -7.25
C GLY A 221 8.53 3.08 -7.98
N MET A 222 8.13 4.23 -8.54
CA MET A 222 6.90 4.31 -9.35
C MET A 222 7.01 3.55 -10.66
N SER A 223 8.19 3.52 -11.27
CA SER A 223 8.46 2.75 -12.49
C SER A 223 8.31 1.25 -12.23
N LEU A 224 8.77 0.76 -11.07
CA LEU A 224 8.59 -0.63 -10.66
C LEU A 224 7.11 -0.96 -10.47
N VAL A 225 6.37 -0.12 -9.74
CA VAL A 225 4.93 -0.32 -9.53
C VAL A 225 4.17 -0.26 -10.86
N TRP A 226 4.49 0.70 -11.73
CA TRP A 226 3.85 0.80 -13.04
C TRP A 226 4.16 -0.40 -13.94
N ALA A 227 5.42 -0.88 -13.93
CA ALA A 227 5.82 -2.08 -14.65
C ALA A 227 5.05 -3.32 -14.16
N PHE A 228 4.67 -3.35 -12.88
CA PHE A 228 3.77 -4.37 -12.35
C PHE A 228 2.32 -4.16 -12.82
N PHE A 229 1.73 -3.00 -12.54
CA PHE A 229 0.33 -2.69 -12.86
C PHE A 229 -0.04 -2.91 -14.32
N LYS A 230 0.79 -2.45 -15.25
CA LYS A 230 0.48 -2.51 -16.69
C LYS A 230 0.32 -3.93 -17.26
N GLN A 231 0.65 -4.96 -16.49
CA GLN A 231 0.47 -6.36 -16.87
C GLN A 231 -0.97 -6.84 -16.66
N PHE A 232 -1.78 -6.11 -15.88
CA PHE A 232 -3.07 -6.59 -15.40
C PHE A 232 -4.24 -5.75 -15.90
N SER A 233 -5.36 -6.43 -16.11
CA SER A 233 -6.65 -5.84 -16.46
C SER A 233 -7.75 -6.64 -15.76
N ILE A 234 -8.85 -5.98 -15.37
CA ILE A 234 -10.02 -6.65 -14.74
C ILE A 234 -10.62 -7.67 -15.71
N VAL A 235 -10.68 -7.31 -17.00
CA VAL A 235 -11.11 -8.19 -18.09
C VAL A 235 -9.90 -8.50 -18.95
N PRO A 236 -9.55 -9.78 -19.19
CA PRO A 236 -8.45 -10.14 -20.08
C PRO A 236 -8.64 -9.53 -21.48
N GLU A 237 -7.59 -8.98 -22.07
CA GLU A 237 -7.63 -8.51 -23.47
C GLU A 237 -7.81 -9.75 -24.39
N SER A 238 -8.80 -9.69 -25.30
CA SER A 238 -9.15 -10.77 -26.24
C SER A 238 -8.18 -10.88 -27.41
#